data_AF-A0A0F3HI46-F1
#
_entry.id   AF-A0A0F3HI46-F1
#
_cell.length_a   1.000
_cell.length_b   1.000
_cell.length_c   1.000
_cell.angle_alpha   90.00
_cell.angle_beta   90.00
_cell.angle_gamma   90.00
#
_symmetry.space_group_name_H-M   'P 1'
#
loop_
_entity.id
_entity.type
_entity.pdbx_description
1 polymer ?
#
loop_
_entity_poly.entity_id
_entity_poly.type
_entity_poly.pdbx_seq_one_letter_code
_entity_poly.pdbx_strand_id
1 'polypeptide(L)'
;METIDMIIKSSTEFYNDLKADEHDRYRSWEHCYSHFMIARKENDVNLDYLSLQLAFYLASWGMYRGSSFLLQKDYRVHIPVVSEILSNKYDSLAGIECKNFRNESNQKLLKEINEFIANYYDEIRRAVRGSAPKNNLSDTLITKILMGTLGCVPAYDRYFVAGIRSQKIASGTYNIKSILQLVDFYERNLEQLNSVQKNFIVADMLYPQMKILDMGFWQIGFDLDNK
;
A
#
# COMPACT_ATOMS: atom_id res chain seq x y z
N MET A 1 -20.73 -15.13 10.16
CA MET A 1 -19.29 -15.30 9.90
C MET A 1 -18.59 -14.20 10.66
N GLU A 2 -17.64 -14.53 11.54
CA GLU A 2 -16.89 -13.50 12.24
C GLU A 2 -16.02 -12.72 11.23
N THR A 3 -15.71 -11.45 11.51
CA THR A 3 -14.91 -10.63 10.59
C THR A 3 -13.56 -11.28 10.27
N ILE A 4 -12.95 -11.97 11.24
CA ILE A 4 -11.69 -12.69 11.01
C ILE A 4 -11.83 -13.80 9.97
N ASP A 5 -12.88 -14.61 10.05
CA ASP A 5 -13.14 -15.67 9.07
C ASP A 5 -13.32 -15.09 7.66
N MET A 6 -14.02 -13.96 7.56
CA MET A 6 -14.18 -13.25 6.29
C MET A 6 -12.83 -12.80 5.73
N ILE A 7 -11.97 -12.23 6.57
CA ILE A 7 -10.66 -11.73 6.14
C ILE A 7 -9.74 -12.87 5.71
N ILE A 8 -9.71 -13.97 6.45
CA ILE A 8 -8.93 -15.16 6.10
C ILE A 8 -9.39 -15.71 4.76
N LYS A 9 -10.70 -15.91 4.61
CA LYS A 9 -11.28 -16.38 3.36
C LYS A 9 -10.93 -15.45 2.20
N SER A 10 -11.23 -14.16 2.34
CA SER A 10 -11.11 -13.19 1.24
C SER A 10 -9.64 -12.92 0.86
N SER A 11 -8.72 -12.90 1.83
CA SER A 11 -7.29 -12.76 1.55
C SER A 11 -6.70 -14.01 0.91
N THR A 12 -7.17 -15.20 1.27
CA THR A 12 -6.77 -16.47 0.65
C THR A 12 -7.30 -16.59 -0.77
N GLU A 13 -8.56 -16.21 -1.01
CA GLU A 13 -9.15 -16.14 -2.35
C GLU A 13 -8.35 -15.19 -3.24
N PHE A 14 -8.12 -13.94 -2.79
CA PHE A 14 -7.30 -12.97 -3.52
C PHE A 14 -5.91 -13.53 -3.86
N TYR A 15 -5.24 -14.14 -2.89
CA TYR A 15 -3.90 -14.69 -3.10
C TYR A 15 -3.90 -15.86 -4.08
N ASN A 16 -4.88 -16.76 -3.99
CA ASN A 16 -4.98 -17.90 -4.90
C ASN A 16 -5.28 -17.45 -6.34
N ASP A 17 -6.19 -16.48 -6.51
CA ASP A 17 -6.52 -15.91 -7.82
C ASP A 17 -5.28 -15.24 -8.44
N LEU A 18 -4.54 -14.46 -7.64
CA LEU A 18 -3.27 -13.84 -8.04
C LEU A 18 -2.22 -14.87 -8.50
N LYS A 19 -2.19 -16.05 -7.87
CA LYS A 19 -1.23 -17.12 -8.20
C LYS A 19 -1.70 -18.01 -9.36
N ALA A 20 -2.99 -18.02 -9.67
CA ALA A 20 -3.55 -18.83 -10.75
C ALA A 20 -3.17 -18.32 -12.15
N ASP A 21 -2.92 -17.02 -12.30
CA ASP A 21 -2.47 -16.39 -13.54
C ASP A 21 -1.10 -15.71 -13.33
N GLU A 22 -0.07 -16.19 -14.04
CA GLU A 22 1.29 -15.64 -13.99
C GLU A 22 1.37 -14.19 -14.49
N HIS A 23 0.40 -13.76 -15.29
CA HIS A 23 0.34 -12.43 -15.89
C HIS A 23 -0.77 -11.55 -15.28
N ASP A 24 -1.34 -11.95 -14.14
CA ASP A 24 -2.36 -11.16 -13.46
C ASP A 24 -1.84 -9.76 -13.09
N ARG A 25 -2.65 -8.73 -13.39
CA ARG A 25 -2.30 -7.32 -13.15
C ARG A 25 -1.97 -7.00 -11.69
N TYR A 26 -2.55 -7.72 -10.73
CA TYR A 26 -2.34 -7.49 -9.30
C TYR A 26 -0.94 -7.94 -8.85
N ARG A 27 -0.24 -8.76 -9.65
CA ARG A 27 1.16 -9.15 -9.40
C ARG A 27 2.13 -7.98 -9.51
N SER A 28 1.71 -6.88 -10.13
CA SER A 28 2.45 -5.63 -10.13
C SER A 28 2.83 -5.15 -8.71
N TRP A 29 2.01 -5.46 -7.69
CA TRP A 29 2.39 -5.19 -6.30
C TRP A 29 3.57 -6.08 -5.85
N GLU A 30 3.56 -7.38 -6.15
CA GLU A 30 4.65 -8.29 -5.79
C GLU A 30 5.97 -7.85 -6.42
N HIS A 31 5.93 -7.46 -7.70
CA HIS A 31 7.11 -6.94 -8.40
C HIS A 31 7.60 -5.63 -7.78
N CYS A 32 6.72 -4.66 -7.54
CA CYS A 32 7.12 -3.40 -6.92
C CYS A 32 7.71 -3.64 -5.52
N TYR A 33 7.00 -4.35 -4.65
CA TYR A 33 7.42 -4.54 -3.27
C TYR A 33 8.73 -5.32 -3.16
N SER A 34 8.88 -6.45 -3.88
CA SER A 34 10.11 -7.26 -3.82
C SER A 34 11.34 -6.48 -4.28
N HIS A 35 11.26 -5.74 -5.39
CA HIS A 35 12.41 -4.96 -5.87
C HIS A 35 12.80 -3.84 -4.91
N PHE A 36 11.84 -3.18 -4.25
CA PHE A 36 12.15 -2.19 -3.21
C PHE A 36 12.79 -2.84 -1.97
N MET A 37 12.33 -4.03 -1.56
CA MET A 37 12.92 -4.74 -0.41
C MET A 37 14.33 -5.28 -0.71
N ILE A 38 14.58 -5.72 -1.95
CA ILE A 38 15.91 -6.14 -2.41
C ILE A 38 16.85 -4.93 -2.44
N ALA A 39 16.42 -3.83 -3.05
CA ALA A 39 17.22 -2.61 -3.19
C ALA A 39 17.70 -2.03 -1.85
N ARG A 40 16.92 -2.17 -0.77
CA ARG A 40 17.34 -1.76 0.59
C ARG A 40 18.56 -2.50 1.13
N LYS A 41 18.87 -3.68 0.58
CA LYS A 41 20.01 -4.51 0.97
C LYS A 41 21.22 -4.29 0.07
N GLU A 42 21.08 -3.48 -0.98
CA GLU A 42 22.10 -3.25 -2.00
C GLU A 42 22.79 -1.89 -1.80
N ASN A 43 24.05 -1.80 -2.23
CA ASN A 43 24.82 -0.56 -2.15
C ASN A 43 24.62 0.35 -3.38
N ASP A 44 24.29 -0.22 -4.53
CA ASP A 44 24.12 0.51 -5.79
C ASP A 44 22.70 0.27 -6.32
N VAL A 45 21.81 1.23 -6.02
CA VAL A 45 20.38 1.09 -6.31
C VAL A 45 20.02 1.79 -7.61
N ASN A 46 19.43 1.04 -8.55
CA ASN A 46 18.91 1.60 -9.79
C ASN A 46 17.56 2.33 -9.57
N LEU A 47 17.62 3.62 -9.28
CA LEU A 47 16.44 4.46 -9.04
C LEU A 47 15.50 4.57 -10.26
N ASP A 48 16.04 4.52 -11.48
CA ASP A 48 15.23 4.60 -12.71
C ASP A 48 14.36 3.34 -12.85
N TYR A 49 14.95 2.16 -12.63
CA TYR A 49 14.24 0.89 -12.66
C TYR A 49 13.18 0.78 -11.55
N LEU A 50 13.48 1.19 -10.33
CA LEU A 50 12.49 1.20 -9.24
C LEU A 50 11.36 2.20 -9.49
N SER A 51 11.66 3.33 -10.14
CA SER A 51 10.63 4.28 -10.57
C SER A 51 9.70 3.68 -11.61
N LEU A 52 10.24 2.86 -12.52
CA LEU A 52 9.44 2.12 -13.49
C LEU A 52 8.54 1.06 -12.82
N GLN A 53 9.08 0.29 -11.87
CA GLN A 53 8.32 -0.67 -11.07
C GLN A 53 7.16 0.00 -10.33
N LEU A 54 7.43 1.14 -9.67
CA LEU A 54 6.41 1.93 -8.99
C LEU A 54 5.36 2.47 -9.97
N ALA A 55 5.77 3.01 -11.12
CA ALA A 55 4.84 3.51 -12.13
C ALA A 55 3.89 2.41 -12.64
N PHE A 56 4.43 1.23 -12.95
CA PHE A 56 3.62 0.12 -13.46
C PHE A 56 2.63 -0.42 -12.42
N TYR A 57 3.06 -0.55 -11.15
CA TYR A 57 2.15 -0.85 -10.05
C TYR A 57 1.05 0.21 -9.93
N LEU A 58 1.39 1.50 -9.87
CA LEU A 58 0.39 2.57 -9.79
C LEU A 58 -0.58 2.55 -10.99
N ALA A 59 -0.10 2.30 -12.20
CA ALA A 59 -0.92 2.17 -13.41
C ALA A 59 -1.86 0.96 -13.32
N SER A 60 -1.35 -0.21 -12.94
CA SER A 60 -2.10 -1.45 -12.72
C SER A 60 -3.15 -1.33 -11.63
N TRP A 61 -3.08 -0.30 -10.78
CA TRP A 61 -4.08 0.01 -9.75
C TRP A 61 -4.83 1.33 -10.03
N GLY A 62 -4.84 1.78 -11.29
CA GLY A 62 -5.73 2.82 -11.80
C GLY A 62 -5.30 4.26 -11.54
N MET A 63 -4.04 4.50 -11.17
CA MET A 63 -3.53 5.85 -10.91
C MET A 63 -3.12 6.61 -12.19
N TYR A 64 -2.91 5.92 -13.30
CA TYR A 64 -2.58 6.48 -14.62
C TYR A 64 -3.82 6.53 -15.55
N ARG A 65 -4.97 6.97 -15.04
CA ARG A 65 -6.20 7.14 -15.84
C ARG A 65 -6.43 8.60 -16.24
N GLY A 66 -7.31 8.85 -17.20
CA GLY A 66 -7.61 10.19 -17.75
C GLY A 66 -7.88 11.29 -16.73
N SER A 67 -8.47 10.95 -15.57
CA SER A 67 -8.77 11.91 -14.50
C SER A 67 -7.56 12.26 -13.60
N SER A 68 -6.43 11.58 -13.75
CA SER A 68 -5.25 11.72 -12.90
C SER A 68 -4.20 12.61 -13.54
N PHE A 69 -3.57 13.48 -12.75
CA PHE A 69 -2.46 14.33 -13.22
C PHE A 69 -1.22 13.50 -13.59
N LEU A 70 -1.07 12.28 -13.03
CA LEU A 70 0.04 11.38 -13.33
C LEU A 70 0.06 10.95 -14.79
N LEU A 71 -1.09 10.92 -15.48
CA LEU A 71 -1.14 10.59 -16.92
C LEU A 71 -0.35 11.59 -17.78
N GLN A 72 -0.07 12.79 -17.27
CA GLN A 72 0.69 13.83 -17.97
C GLN A 72 2.20 13.78 -17.66
N LYS A 73 2.68 12.71 -17.04
CA LYS A 73 4.07 12.53 -16.62
C LYS A 73 4.55 11.13 -17.00
N ASP A 74 5.81 11.02 -17.38
CA ASP A 74 6.47 9.73 -17.51
C ASP A 74 6.89 9.18 -16.13
N TYR A 75 7.31 7.91 -16.09
CA TYR A 75 7.62 7.18 -14.86
C TYR A 75 8.75 7.82 -14.03
N ARG A 76 9.63 8.61 -14.64
CA ARG A 76 10.77 9.25 -13.94
C ARG A 76 10.32 10.37 -13.00
N VAL A 77 9.07 10.80 -13.09
CA VAL A 77 8.44 11.67 -12.07
C VAL A 77 8.49 11.05 -10.69
N HIS A 78 8.67 9.73 -10.57
CA HIS A 78 8.74 9.08 -9.26
C HIS A 78 10.12 9.12 -8.62
N ILE A 79 11.20 9.46 -9.35
CA ILE A 79 12.59 9.36 -8.87
C ILE A 79 12.82 10.04 -7.51
N PRO A 80 12.35 11.29 -7.26
CA PRO A 80 12.56 11.93 -5.96
C PRO A 80 11.89 11.19 -4.80
N VAL A 81 10.69 10.62 -5.03
CA VAL A 81 9.97 9.83 -4.03
C VAL A 81 10.63 8.47 -3.82
N VAL A 82 11.09 7.82 -4.89
CA VAL A 82 11.83 6.56 -4.79
C VAL A 82 13.12 6.76 -3.98
N SER A 83 13.89 7.80 -4.28
CA SER A 83 15.11 8.14 -3.56
C SER A 83 14.86 8.41 -2.08
N GLU A 84 13.82 9.17 -1.75
CA GLU A 84 13.48 9.49 -0.36
C GLU A 84 13.05 8.23 0.41
N ILE A 85 12.15 7.42 -0.17
CA ILE A 85 11.65 6.20 0.47
C ILE A 85 12.79 5.25 0.80
N LEU A 86 13.78 5.09 -0.10
CA LEU A 86 14.93 4.20 0.10
C LEU A 86 15.90 4.65 1.18
N SER A 87 15.75 5.86 1.72
CA SER A 87 16.57 6.28 2.85
C SER A 87 16.44 5.29 4.02
N ASN A 88 17.58 4.92 4.60
CA ASN A 88 17.67 3.98 5.73
C ASN A 88 16.86 4.43 6.96
N LYS A 89 16.55 5.73 7.08
CA LYS A 89 15.68 6.24 8.14
C LYS A 89 14.27 5.63 8.13
N TYR A 90 13.82 5.11 6.98
CA TYR A 90 12.51 4.46 6.84
C TYR A 90 12.56 2.94 6.88
N ASP A 91 13.72 2.33 7.18
CA ASP A 91 13.86 0.87 7.22
C ASP A 91 12.93 0.23 8.26
N SER A 92 12.65 0.91 9.37
CA SER A 92 11.70 0.42 10.38
C SER A 92 10.25 0.34 9.91
N LEU A 93 9.92 1.02 8.80
CA LEU A 93 8.60 0.95 8.17
C LEU A 93 8.52 -0.17 7.12
N ALA A 94 9.64 -0.61 6.55
CA ALA A 94 9.67 -1.62 5.50
C ALA A 94 9.20 -2.99 6.05
N GLY A 95 8.05 -3.47 5.58
CA GLY A 95 7.44 -4.72 6.06
C GLY A 95 7.08 -4.70 7.55
N ILE A 96 6.90 -3.51 8.14
CA ILE A 96 6.64 -3.32 9.57
C ILE A 96 5.54 -4.25 10.12
N GLU A 97 5.82 -4.91 11.24
CA GLU A 97 4.82 -5.64 12.00
C GLU A 97 3.81 -4.66 12.63
N CYS A 98 2.52 -5.01 12.64
CA CYS A 98 1.44 -4.19 13.17
C CYS A 98 1.74 -3.65 14.57
N LYS A 99 2.25 -4.50 15.49
CA LYS A 99 2.58 -4.08 16.86
C LYS A 99 3.58 -2.92 16.92
N ASN A 100 4.50 -2.83 15.95
CA ASN A 100 5.55 -1.82 15.91
C ASN A 100 5.03 -0.43 15.54
N PHE A 101 3.79 -0.29 15.03
CA PHE A 101 3.15 1.01 14.87
C PHE A 101 2.79 1.68 16.19
N ARG A 102 2.78 0.95 17.32
CA ARG A 102 2.62 1.55 18.65
C ARG A 102 3.83 2.37 19.08
N ASN A 103 4.99 2.18 18.44
CA ASN A 103 6.17 3.00 18.69
C ASN A 103 6.00 4.39 18.04
N GLU A 104 5.98 5.44 18.84
CA GLU A 104 5.85 6.83 18.39
C GLU A 104 6.90 7.25 17.35
N SER A 105 8.11 6.68 17.41
CA SER A 105 9.16 6.95 16.42
C SER A 105 8.74 6.47 15.03
N ASN A 106 8.11 5.31 14.92
CA ASN A 106 7.58 4.80 13.66
C ASN A 106 6.40 5.64 13.17
N GLN A 107 5.56 6.14 14.07
CA GLN A 107 4.46 7.05 13.70
C GLN A 107 4.98 8.38 13.16
N LYS A 108 6.06 8.90 13.76
CA LYS A 108 6.73 10.13 13.29
C LYS A 108 7.36 9.92 11.91
N LEU A 109 8.08 8.82 11.71
CA LEU A 109 8.66 8.47 10.41
C LEU A 109 7.57 8.31 9.34
N LEU A 110 6.46 7.64 9.68
CA LEU A 110 5.32 7.52 8.78
C LEU A 110 4.76 8.90 8.42
N LYS A 111 4.53 9.78 9.41
CA LYS A 111 4.05 11.14 9.16
C LYS A 111 4.99 11.91 8.23
N GLU A 112 6.29 11.83 8.47
CA GLU A 112 7.32 12.51 7.68
C GLU A 112 7.29 12.06 6.20
N ILE A 113 7.28 10.75 5.93
CA ILE A 113 7.25 10.26 4.55
C ILE A 113 5.92 10.59 3.85
N ASN A 114 4.80 10.60 4.60
CA ASN A 114 3.51 11.03 4.07
C ASN A 114 3.55 12.51 3.64
N GLU A 115 4.11 13.39 4.47
CA GLU A 115 4.25 14.81 4.17
C GLU A 115 5.15 15.04 2.96
N PHE A 116 6.27 14.33 2.86
CA PHE A 116 7.16 14.40 1.70
C PHE A 116 6.44 14.01 0.40
N ILE A 117 5.80 12.84 0.37
CA ILE A 117 5.06 12.35 -0.80
C ILE A 117 3.95 13.34 -1.18
N ALA A 118 3.18 13.82 -0.19
CA ALA A 118 2.09 14.75 -0.41
C ALA A 118 2.57 16.05 -1.06
N ASN A 119 3.62 16.66 -0.49
CA ASN A 119 4.17 17.92 -0.97
C ASN A 119 4.72 17.76 -2.39
N TYR A 120 5.54 16.73 -2.63
CA TYR A 120 6.14 16.48 -3.94
C TYR A 120 5.08 16.33 -5.05
N TYR A 121 4.10 15.45 -4.85
CA TYR A 121 3.07 15.24 -5.88
C TYR A 121 2.07 16.40 -5.99
N ASP A 122 1.86 17.19 -4.93
CA ASP A 122 1.04 18.39 -5.04
C ASP A 122 1.68 19.44 -5.94
N GLU A 123 3.01 19.62 -5.87
CA GLU A 123 3.76 20.50 -6.78
C GLU A 123 3.59 20.05 -8.24
N ILE A 124 3.80 18.75 -8.52
CA ILE A 124 3.61 18.18 -9.86
C ILE A 124 2.16 18.38 -10.34
N ARG A 125 1.18 18.16 -9.46
CA ARG A 125 -0.24 18.32 -9.76
C ARG A 125 -0.60 19.77 -10.10
N ARG A 126 -0.07 20.74 -9.37
CA ARG A 126 -0.25 22.17 -9.64
C ARG A 126 0.36 22.56 -10.99
N ALA A 127 1.57 22.07 -11.27
CA ALA A 127 2.25 22.31 -12.54
C ALA A 127 1.47 21.77 -13.76
N VAL A 128 0.79 20.62 -13.61
CA VAL A 128 -0.06 20.06 -14.68
C VAL A 128 -1.38 20.82 -14.84
N ARG A 129 -2.02 21.24 -13.75
CA ARG A 129 -3.36 21.85 -13.81
C ARG A 129 -3.37 23.34 -14.12
N GLY A 130 -2.23 24.02 -14.02
CA GLY A 130 -2.12 25.47 -14.23
C GLY A 130 -2.92 26.34 -13.25
N SER A 131 -3.55 25.74 -12.24
CA SER A 131 -4.41 26.39 -11.24
C SER A 131 -4.41 25.59 -9.94
N ALA A 132 -4.64 26.28 -8.81
CA ALA A 132 -4.68 25.64 -7.50
C ALA A 132 -5.83 24.61 -7.43
N PRO A 133 -5.53 23.32 -7.12
CA PRO A 133 -6.57 22.32 -6.99
C PRO A 133 -7.56 22.66 -5.86
N LYS A 134 -8.86 22.45 -6.08
CA LYS A 134 -9.88 22.64 -5.04
C LYS A 134 -9.80 21.65 -3.88
N ASN A 135 -9.12 20.51 -4.08
CA ASN A 135 -9.02 19.42 -3.11
C ASN A 135 -7.55 19.07 -2.86
N ASN A 136 -7.25 18.56 -1.67
CA ASN A 136 -5.94 17.99 -1.33
C ASN A 136 -5.57 16.82 -2.24
N LEU A 137 -4.28 16.42 -2.22
CA LEU A 137 -3.85 15.20 -2.89
C LEU A 137 -4.64 14.01 -2.31
N SER A 138 -4.95 13.04 -3.16
CA SER A 138 -5.71 11.86 -2.70
C SER A 138 -4.83 11.00 -1.79
N ASP A 139 -5.32 10.70 -0.59
CA ASP A 139 -4.73 9.71 0.31
C ASP A 139 -4.51 8.37 -0.38
N THR A 140 -5.35 8.02 -1.36
CA THR A 140 -5.20 6.79 -2.15
C THR A 140 -3.87 6.75 -2.92
N LEU A 141 -3.38 7.86 -3.47
CA LEU A 141 -2.07 7.87 -4.13
C LEU A 141 -0.95 7.61 -3.12
N ILE A 142 -0.97 8.34 -2.01
CA ILE A 142 0.05 8.25 -0.96
C ILE A 142 0.08 6.83 -0.39
N THR A 143 -1.07 6.32 0.03
CA THR A 143 -1.18 4.98 0.63
C THR A 143 -0.86 3.86 -0.37
N LYS A 144 -1.18 4.00 -1.66
CA LYS A 144 -0.72 3.05 -2.68
C LYS A 144 0.79 3.04 -2.80
N ILE A 145 1.45 4.19 -2.83
CA ILE A 145 2.92 4.28 -2.86
C ILE A 145 3.52 3.59 -1.62
N LEU A 146 3.00 3.89 -0.42
CA LEU A 146 3.47 3.26 0.82
C LEU A 146 3.24 1.74 0.81
N MET A 147 2.09 1.27 0.32
CA MET A 147 1.84 -0.16 0.17
C MET A 147 2.80 -0.84 -0.82
N GLY A 148 3.04 -0.20 -1.97
CA GLY A 148 3.86 -0.79 -3.04
C GLY A 148 5.35 -0.79 -2.75
N THR A 149 5.84 0.17 -1.95
CA THR A 149 7.29 0.37 -1.73
C THR A 149 7.76 -0.05 -0.33
N LEU A 150 6.90 0.08 0.68
CA LEU A 150 7.21 -0.28 2.07
C LEU A 150 6.33 -1.40 2.59
N GLY A 151 5.14 -1.63 2.01
CA GLY A 151 4.18 -2.60 2.53
C GLY A 151 3.62 -2.23 3.91
N CYS A 152 3.72 -0.96 4.30
CA CYS A 152 3.51 -0.51 5.68
C CYS A 152 2.10 -0.01 5.97
N VAL A 153 1.33 0.35 4.95
CA VAL A 153 -0.04 0.85 5.10
C VAL A 153 -0.90 0.23 3.99
N PRO A 154 -2.12 -0.25 4.26
CA PRO A 154 -3.07 -0.63 3.22
C PRO A 154 -3.31 0.46 2.19
N ALA A 155 -3.64 0.13 0.95
CA ALA A 155 -4.08 1.13 0.00
C ALA A 155 -5.49 1.60 0.35
N TYR A 156 -5.66 2.83 0.85
CA TYR A 156 -6.97 3.42 1.17
C TYR A 156 -7.70 3.84 -0.11
N ASP A 157 -7.94 2.90 -1.01
CA ASP A 157 -8.83 3.06 -2.16
C ASP A 157 -10.28 2.73 -1.78
N ARG A 158 -11.18 2.87 -2.76
CA ARG A 158 -12.62 2.72 -2.53
C ARG A 158 -12.99 1.34 -1.96
N TYR A 159 -12.31 0.28 -2.37
CA TYR A 159 -12.67 -1.09 -2.00
C TYR A 159 -12.14 -1.42 -0.63
N PHE A 160 -10.87 -1.10 -0.34
CA PHE A 160 -10.36 -1.25 1.03
C PHE A 160 -11.24 -0.48 2.03
N VAL A 161 -11.58 0.78 1.72
CA VAL A 161 -12.43 1.64 2.55
C VAL A 161 -13.84 1.05 2.74
N ALA A 162 -14.46 0.54 1.67
CA ALA A 162 -15.76 -0.13 1.75
C ALA A 162 -15.68 -1.38 2.65
N GLY A 163 -14.63 -2.18 2.50
CA GLY A 163 -14.38 -3.37 3.32
C GLY A 163 -14.28 -3.05 4.80
N ILE A 164 -13.36 -2.18 5.21
CA ILE A 164 -13.17 -1.86 6.65
C ILE A 164 -14.40 -1.21 7.28
N ARG A 165 -15.19 -0.45 6.51
CA ARG A 165 -16.46 0.14 6.97
C ARG A 165 -17.54 -0.92 7.15
N SER A 166 -17.70 -1.82 6.18
CA SER A 166 -18.70 -2.90 6.25
C SER A 166 -18.47 -3.80 7.47
N GLN A 167 -17.19 -4.03 7.81
CA GLN A 167 -16.76 -4.82 8.94
C GLN A 167 -16.63 -4.02 10.25
N LYS A 168 -16.98 -2.73 10.26
CA LYS A 168 -16.94 -1.84 11.42
C LYS A 168 -15.57 -1.79 12.13
N ILE A 169 -14.49 -1.92 11.37
CA ILE A 169 -13.11 -1.90 11.90
C ILE A 169 -12.63 -0.46 12.08
N ALA A 170 -12.85 0.38 11.08
CA ALA A 170 -12.45 1.79 11.09
C ALA A 170 -13.40 2.65 10.24
N SER A 171 -13.31 3.98 10.38
CA SER A 171 -14.17 4.91 9.64
C SER A 171 -13.84 5.00 8.14
N GLY A 172 -12.73 4.43 7.70
CA GLY A 172 -12.25 4.57 6.32
C GLY A 172 -11.46 5.84 6.04
N THR A 173 -11.24 6.70 7.03
CA THR A 173 -10.39 7.89 6.90
C THR A 173 -8.95 7.52 7.19
N TYR A 174 -8.05 7.75 6.24
CA TYR A 174 -6.64 7.51 6.44
C TYR A 174 -6.06 8.48 7.48
N ASN A 175 -5.57 7.94 8.59
CA ASN A 175 -4.85 8.63 9.66
C ASN A 175 -4.26 7.61 10.62
N ILE A 176 -3.43 8.06 11.57
CA ILE A 176 -2.79 7.16 12.54
C ILE A 176 -3.80 6.39 13.39
N LYS A 177 -4.95 6.99 13.74
CA LYS A 177 -6.00 6.31 14.50
C LYS A 177 -6.55 5.11 13.72
N SER A 178 -6.81 5.27 12.42
CA SER A 178 -7.26 4.17 11.55
C SER A 178 -6.20 3.06 11.43
N ILE A 179 -4.92 3.42 11.37
CA ILE A 179 -3.82 2.43 11.40
C ILE A 179 -3.82 1.66 12.72
N LEU A 180 -3.92 2.35 13.86
CA LEU A 180 -3.95 1.68 15.17
C LEU A 180 -5.18 0.78 15.34
N GLN A 181 -6.32 1.11 14.75
CA GLN A 181 -7.49 0.22 14.72
C GLN A 181 -7.23 -1.08 13.92
N LEU A 182 -6.46 -0.99 12.83
CA LEU A 182 -6.01 -2.17 12.09
C LEU A 182 -5.01 -3.00 12.91
N VAL A 183 -4.11 -2.33 13.66
CA VAL A 183 -3.20 -2.99 14.60
C VAL A 183 -3.98 -3.73 15.67
N ASP A 184 -4.96 -3.08 16.31
CA ASP A 184 -5.83 -3.69 17.32
C ASP A 184 -6.61 -4.88 16.74
N PHE A 185 -7.03 -4.81 15.48
CA PHE A 185 -7.68 -5.93 14.80
C PHE A 185 -6.69 -7.09 14.56
N TYR A 186 -5.49 -6.81 14.07
CA TYR A 186 -4.49 -7.84 13.79
C TYR A 186 -4.04 -8.54 15.07
N GLU A 187 -3.71 -7.79 16.12
CA GLU A 187 -3.23 -8.34 17.40
C GLU A 187 -4.28 -9.20 18.12
N ARG A 188 -5.58 -8.83 18.03
CA ARG A 188 -6.67 -9.65 18.57
C ARG A 188 -6.85 -10.98 17.85
N ASN A 189 -6.36 -11.10 16.62
CA ASN A 189 -6.51 -12.29 15.76
C ASN A 189 -5.13 -12.84 15.31
N LEU A 190 -4.10 -12.61 16.13
CA LEU A 190 -2.70 -12.83 15.77
C LEU A 190 -2.44 -14.27 15.32
N GLU A 191 -2.95 -15.25 16.06
CA GLU A 191 -2.73 -16.66 15.77
C GLU A 191 -3.34 -17.06 14.42
N GLN A 192 -4.59 -16.69 14.16
CA GLN A 192 -5.27 -17.04 12.92
C GLN A 192 -4.65 -16.33 11.70
N LEU A 193 -4.33 -15.03 11.82
CA LEU A 193 -3.72 -14.27 10.73
C LEU A 193 -2.28 -14.71 10.44
N ASN A 194 -1.47 -14.99 11.46
CA ASN A 194 -0.11 -15.50 11.26
C ASN A 194 -0.10 -16.92 10.67
N SER A 195 -1.11 -17.75 10.97
CA SER A 195 -1.25 -19.07 10.37
C SER A 195 -1.41 -18.96 8.85
N VAL A 196 -2.21 -17.99 8.38
CA VAL A 196 -2.42 -17.74 6.95
C VAL A 196 -1.21 -17.05 6.33
N GLN A 197 -0.63 -16.05 6.99
CA GLN A 197 0.54 -15.29 6.52
C GLN A 197 1.69 -16.20 6.06
N LYS A 198 1.94 -17.29 6.80
CA LYS A 198 3.03 -18.24 6.52
C LYS A 198 2.98 -18.85 5.11
N ASN A 199 1.80 -18.84 4.47
CA ASN A 199 1.60 -19.39 3.14
C ASN A 199 1.68 -18.32 2.03
N PHE A 200 1.77 -17.04 2.39
CA PHE A 200 1.80 -15.93 1.43
C PHE A 200 3.23 -15.44 1.24
N ILE A 201 3.83 -15.85 0.11
CA ILE A 201 5.24 -15.62 -0.20
C ILE A 201 5.36 -14.80 -1.49
N VAL A 202 6.23 -13.81 -1.45
CA VAL A 202 6.68 -13.01 -2.60
C VAL A 202 8.20 -13.04 -2.66
N ALA A 203 8.76 -13.48 -3.78
CA ALA A 203 10.17 -13.87 -3.87
C ALA A 203 10.53 -14.84 -2.72
N ASP A 204 11.39 -14.42 -1.80
CA ASP A 204 11.79 -15.21 -0.61
C ASP A 204 11.32 -14.56 0.71
N MET A 205 10.26 -13.75 0.64
CA MET A 205 9.74 -12.96 1.76
C MET A 205 8.31 -13.35 2.07
N LEU A 206 7.94 -13.31 3.35
CA LEU A 206 6.53 -13.29 3.74
C LEU A 206 5.88 -11.98 3.30
N TYR A 207 4.62 -12.06 2.92
CA TYR A 207 3.80 -10.86 2.74
C TYR A 207 3.74 -10.04 4.05
N PRO A 208 3.81 -8.70 4.00
CA PRO A 208 3.62 -7.86 5.19
C PRO A 208 2.26 -8.07 5.84
N GLN A 209 2.18 -7.91 7.17
CA GLN A 209 0.92 -8.04 7.91
C GLN A 209 -0.17 -7.09 7.38
N MET A 210 0.23 -5.85 7.04
CA MET A 210 -0.66 -4.86 6.44
C MET A 210 -1.12 -5.26 5.03
N LYS A 211 -0.35 -6.07 4.30
CA LYS A 211 -0.78 -6.59 2.99
C LYS A 211 -1.89 -7.62 3.13
N ILE A 212 -1.87 -8.44 4.17
CA ILE A 212 -2.96 -9.40 4.44
C ILE A 212 -4.27 -8.66 4.69
N LEU A 213 -4.22 -7.61 5.52
CA LEU A 213 -5.39 -6.77 5.79
C LEU A 213 -5.87 -6.05 4.53
N ASP A 214 -4.95 -5.50 3.73
CA ASP A 214 -5.24 -4.88 2.44
C ASP A 214 -5.99 -5.83 1.51
N MET A 215 -5.44 -7.02 1.24
CA MET A 215 -6.10 -8.00 0.37
C MET A 215 -7.47 -8.42 0.89
N GLY A 216 -7.57 -8.75 2.18
CA GLY A 216 -8.82 -9.21 2.78
C GLY A 216 -9.92 -8.15 2.73
N PHE A 217 -9.65 -6.93 3.20
CA PHE A 217 -10.66 -5.86 3.19
C PHE A 217 -10.93 -5.35 1.78
N TRP A 218 -9.92 -5.32 0.90
CA TRP A 218 -10.12 -4.95 -0.49
C TRP A 218 -11.07 -5.92 -1.19
N GLN A 219 -10.87 -7.24 -1.04
CA GLN A 219 -11.73 -8.26 -1.65
C GLN A 219 -13.16 -8.18 -1.11
N ILE A 220 -13.34 -8.00 0.21
CA ILE A 220 -14.67 -7.78 0.80
C ILE A 220 -15.34 -6.55 0.17
N GLY A 221 -14.61 -5.44 0.02
CA GLY A 221 -15.14 -4.23 -0.59
C GLY A 221 -15.46 -4.38 -2.08
N PHE A 222 -14.66 -5.14 -2.82
CA PHE A 222 -14.89 -5.48 -4.21
C PHE A 222 -16.16 -6.32 -4.38
N ASP A 223 -16.34 -7.35 -3.54
CA ASP A 223 -17.53 -8.21 -3.56
C ASP A 223 -18.82 -7.46 -3.20
N LEU A 224 -18.73 -6.39 -2.41
CA LEU A 224 -19.87 -5.53 -2.09
C LEU A 224 -20.31 -4.65 -3.26
N ASP A 225 -19.39 -4.28 -4.15
CA ASP A 225 -19.67 -3.45 -5.34
C ASP A 225 -20.23 -4.30 -6.50
N ASN A 226 -19.98 -5.61 -6.49
CA ASN A 226 -20.42 -6.56 -7.51
C ASN A 226 -21.69 -7.35 -7.13
N LYS A 227 -22.35 -6.99 -6.03
CA LYS A 227 -23.66 -7.53 -5.60
C LYS A 227 -24.79 -6.58 -5.94
#